data_AF-A0A9X0EZY5-F1
#
_entry.id   AF-A0A9X0EZY5-F1
#
_cell.length_a   1.000
_cell.length_b   1.000
_cell.length_c   1.000
_cell.angle_alpha   90.00
_cell.angle_beta   90.00
_cell.angle_gamma   90.00
#
_symmetry.space_group_name_H-M   'P 1'
#
loop_
_entity.id
_entity.type
_entity.pdbx_description
1 polymer ?
#
loop_
_entity_poly.entity_id
_entity_poly.type
_entity_poly.pdbx_seq_one_letter_code
_entity_poly.pdbx_strand_id
1 'polypeptide(L)' 'MSTSDVTHLQKQIEEKKKQLRQLVKAYGYTDPIVLACSQELDQFVYVFMRDYSPRTATCKK' A
#
# COMPACT_ATOMS: atom_id res chain seq x y z
N MET A 1 -9.73 13.91 -12.40
CA MET A 1 -9.39 12.59 -11.84
C MET A 1 -10.51 12.20 -10.89
N SER A 2 -11.12 11.04 -11.12
CA SER A 2 -12.32 10.61 -10.38
C SER A 2 -11.95 10.15 -8.99
N THR A 3 -12.61 10.73 -7.99
CA THR A 3 -12.49 10.35 -6.58
C THR A 3 -12.79 8.85 -6.33
N SER A 4 -13.46 8.19 -7.27
CA SER A 4 -13.75 6.75 -7.29
C SER A 4 -12.49 5.87 -7.33
N ASP A 5 -11.41 6.31 -7.99
CA ASP A 5 -10.15 5.57 -8.05
C ASP A 5 -9.45 5.55 -6.67
N VAL A 6 -9.57 6.63 -5.89
CA VAL A 6 -9.04 6.73 -4.52
C VAL A 6 -9.63 5.63 -3.65
N THR A 7 -10.96 5.55 -3.64
CA THR A 7 -11.71 4.69 -2.73
C THR A 7 -11.51 3.24 -3.11
N HIS A 8 -11.40 2.97 -4.41
CA HIS A 8 -11.08 1.65 -4.92
C HIS A 8 -9.65 1.23 -4.53
N LEU A 9 -8.65 2.09 -4.71
CA LEU A 9 -7.27 1.84 -4.30
C LEU A 9 -7.14 1.62 -2.79
N GLN A 10 -7.80 2.46 -1.99
CA GLN A 10 -7.78 2.35 -0.53
C GLN A 10 -8.39 1.02 -0.06
N LYS A 11 -9.47 0.57 -0.70
CA LYS A 11 -10.09 -0.73 -0.41
C LYS A 11 -9.18 -1.89 -0.80
N GLN A 12 -8.48 -1.81 -1.93
CA GLN A 12 -7.48 -2.81 -2.31
C GLN A 12 -6.32 -2.87 -1.31
N ILE A 13 -5.82 -1.72 -0.84
CA ILE A 13 -4.77 -1.65 0.20
C ILE A 13 -5.25 -2.30 1.50
N GLU A 14 -6.49 -2.03 1.93
CA GLU A 14 -7.01 -2.59 3.18
C GLU A 14 -7.17 -4.13 3.11
N GLU A 15 -7.69 -4.64 2.00
CA GLU A 15 -7.85 -6.08 1.77
C GLU A 15 -6.48 -6.79 1.69
N LYS A 16 -5.53 -6.25 0.92
CA LYS A 16 -4.16 -6.76 0.88
C LYS A 16 -3.51 -6.77 2.26
N LYS A 17 -3.75 -5.74 3.08
CA LYS A 17 -3.22 -5.63 4.44
C LYS A 17 -3.81 -6.70 5.37
N LYS A 18 -5.10 -7.02 5.24
CA LYS A 18 -5.71 -8.15 5.96
C LYS A 18 -5.08 -9.48 5.54
N GLN A 19 -4.91 -9.71 4.24
CA GLN A 19 -4.27 -10.93 3.73
C GLN A 19 -2.83 -11.07 4.24
N LEU A 20 -2.05 -9.99 4.20
CA LEU A 20 -0.69 -9.97 4.75
C LEU A 20 -0.70 -10.36 6.23
N ARG A 21 -1.60 -9.78 7.02
CA ARG A 21 -1.69 -10.06 8.46
C ARG A 21 -2.05 -11.51 8.75
N GLN A 22 -2.87 -12.13 7.90
CA GLN A 22 -3.18 -13.56 7.98
C GLN A 22 -1.97 -14.41 7.57
N LEU A 23 -1.25 -14.05 6.51
CA LEU A 23 -0.04 -14.73 6.06
C LEU A 23 1.08 -14.66 7.12
N VAL A 24 1.31 -13.48 7.70
CA VAL A 24 2.25 -13.28 8.82
C VAL A 24 1.88 -14.17 10.00
N LYS A 25 0.59 -14.31 10.30
CA LYS A 25 0.12 -15.14 11.41
C LYS A 25 0.28 -16.64 11.13
N ALA A 26 0.15 -17.06 9.88
CA ALA A 26 0.23 -18.46 9.48
C ALA A 26 1.68 -18.94 9.24
N TYR A 27 2.51 -18.11 8.60
CA TYR A 27 3.87 -18.48 8.15
C TYR A 27 4.99 -17.73 8.88
N GLY A 28 4.67 -16.69 9.66
CA GLY A 28 5.66 -15.81 10.27
C GLY A 28 6.20 -14.76 9.29
N TYR A 29 7.02 -13.84 9.80
CA TYR A 29 7.64 -12.77 8.99
C TYR A 29 8.77 -13.27 8.07
N THR A 30 9.22 -14.50 8.28
CA THR A 30 10.35 -15.10 7.57
C THR A 30 9.97 -15.63 6.19
N ASP A 31 8.67 -15.73 5.91
CA ASP A 31 8.20 -16.29 4.65
C ASP A 31 8.41 -15.28 3.51
N PRO A 32 9.10 -15.65 2.42
CA PRO A 32 9.32 -14.76 1.28
C PRO A 32 8.00 -14.28 0.66
N ILE A 33 6.90 -15.00 0.86
CA ILE A 33 5.55 -14.59 0.43
C ILE A 33 5.07 -13.39 1.23
N VAL A 34 5.29 -13.38 2.54
CA VAL A 34 4.97 -12.24 3.42
C VAL A 34 5.84 -11.03 3.07
N LEU A 35 7.11 -11.26 2.75
CA LEU A 35 8.03 -10.20 2.35
C LEU A 35 7.59 -9.55 1.03
N ALA A 36 7.28 -10.37 0.01
CA ALA A 36 6.80 -9.91 -1.28
C ALA A 36 5.45 -9.18 -1.18
N CYS A 37 4.50 -9.71 -0.39
CA CYS A 37 3.23 -9.03 -0.14
C CYS A 37 3.41 -7.70 0.60
N SER A 38 4.40 -7.60 1.50
CA SER A 38 4.69 -6.34 2.20
C SER A 38 5.23 -5.28 1.24
N GLN A 39 6.13 -5.66 0.34
CA GLN A 39 6.67 -4.78 -0.69
C GLN A 39 5.60 -4.32 -1.68
N GLU A 40 4.71 -5.23 -2.10
CA GLU A 40 3.61 -4.88 -3.00
C GLU A 40 2.65 -3.87 -2.36
N LEU A 41 2.31 -4.08 -1.08
CA LEU A 41 1.52 -3.12 -0.29
C LEU A 41 2.20 -1.76 -0.18
N ASP A 42 3.50 -1.73 0.12
CA ASP A 42 4.27 -0.51 0.24
C ASP A 42 4.27 0.27 -1.08
N GLN A 43 4.42 -0.43 -2.21
CA GLN A 43 4.37 0.18 -3.53
C GLN A 43 2.98 0.73 -3.86
N PHE A 44 1.90 0.04 -3.48
CA PHE A 44 0.53 0.57 -3.62
C PHE A 44 0.31 1.82 -2.78
N VAL A 45 0.79 1.85 -1.54
CA VAL A 45 0.71 3.03 -0.65
C VAL A 45 1.58 4.18 -1.20
N TYR A 46 2.74 3.88 -1.74
CA TYR A 46 3.63 4.87 -2.35
C TYR A 46 2.98 5.52 -3.58
N VAL A 47 2.41 4.72 -4.49
CA VAL A 47 1.66 5.23 -5.65
C VAL A 47 0.47 6.05 -5.18
N PHE A 48 -0.28 5.57 -4.17
CA PHE A 48 -1.37 6.33 -3.59
C PHE A 48 -0.91 7.67 -3.01
N MET A 49 0.15 7.70 -2.22
CA MET A 49 0.74 8.93 -1.69
C MET A 49 1.30 9.83 -2.78
N ARG A 50 1.76 9.29 -3.91
CA ARG A 50 2.33 10.04 -5.02
C ARG A 50 1.25 10.66 -5.90
N ASP A 51 0.22 9.89 -6.27
CA ASP A 51 -0.90 10.34 -7.10
C ASP A 51 -1.88 11.23 -6.31
N TYR A 52 -2.03 11.00 -5.00
CA TYR A 52 -2.87 11.83 -4.12
C TYR A 52 -2.09 12.80 -3.25
N SER A 53 -0.76 12.92 -3.41
CA SER A 53 -0.02 14.01 -2.79
C SER A 53 -0.54 15.33 -3.33
N PRO A 54 -1.05 16.24 -2.48
CA PRO A 54 -1.22 17.61 -2.91
C PRO A 54 0.18 18.08 -3.30
N ARG A 55 0.31 18.56 -4.54
CA ARG A 55 1.55 19.04 -5.14
C ARG A 55 2.00 20.34 -4.44
N THR A 56 2.35 20.28 -3.15
CA THR A 56 2.87 21.39 -2.34
C THR A 56 3.84 20.90 -1.29
N ALA A 57 4.86 20.15 -1.70
CA ALA A 57 6.14 20.23 -1.03
C ALA A 57 7.12 20.79 -2.04
N THR A 58 7.10 22.12 -2.21
CA THR A 58 8.29 22.81 -2.67
C THR A 58 9.39 22.46 -1.68
N CYS A 59 10.24 21.48 -2.03
CA CYS A 59 11.56 21.35 -1.43
C CYS A 59 12.29 22.67 -1.72
N LYS A 60 12.24 23.61 -0.78
CA LYS A 60 13.23 24.67 -0.74
C LYS A 60 14.53 24.01 -0.28
N LYS A 61 15.53 24.17 -1.15
CA LYS A 61 16.93 23.75 -1.02
C LYS A 61 17.55 24.22 0.28
#